data_AF-A0A833WQN1-F1
#
_entry.id   AF-A0A833WQN1-F1
#
_cell.length_a   1.000
_cell.length_b   1.000
_cell.length_c   1.000
_cell.angle_alpha   90.00
_cell.angle_beta   90.00
_cell.angle_gamma   90.00
#
_symmetry.space_group_name_H-M   'P 1'
#
loop_
_entity.id
_entity.type
_entity.pdbx_description
1 polymer ?
#
loop_
_entity_poly.entity_id
_entity_poly.type
_entity_poly.pdbx_seq_one_letter_code
_entity_poly.pdbx_strand_id
1 'polypeptide(L)'
;MGTSERVAILEFMLSTGLVPRTVVNDSLIVVITEKYLNADFVLALSKVADISPEIALEAFQKAVCVGRAEVVKVLLSRYSYPLSLKEEALKRAARTGRHGIVEEMCVGRLVSKRNK
;
A
#
# COMPACT_ATOMS: atom_id res chain seq x y z
N MET A 1 -18.06 -8.26 12.53
CA MET A 1 -16.60 -8.42 12.40
C MET A 1 -15.97 -7.04 12.22
N GLY A 2 -15.31 -6.55 13.28
CA GLY A 2 -14.71 -5.21 13.27
C GLY A 2 -13.41 -5.17 12.47
N THR A 3 -12.99 -3.99 12.02
CA THR A 3 -11.71 -3.78 11.31
C THR A 3 -10.51 -4.24 12.15
N SER A 4 -10.57 -4.05 13.47
CA SER A 4 -9.57 -4.50 14.44
C SER A 4 -9.37 -6.03 14.47
N GLU A 5 -10.46 -6.79 14.36
CA GLU A 5 -10.42 -8.26 14.36
C GLU A 5 -9.78 -8.82 13.08
N ARG A 6 -10.02 -8.16 11.93
CA ARG A 6 -9.39 -8.54 10.65
C ARG A 6 -7.89 -8.26 10.63
N VAL A 7 -7.46 -7.15 11.24
CA VAL A 7 -6.03 -6.84 11.42
C VAL A 7 -5.38 -7.87 12.33
N ALA A 8 -6.03 -8.23 13.45
CA ALA A 8 -5.54 -9.27 14.35
C ALA A 8 -5.41 -10.64 13.64
N ILE A 9 -6.36 -10.98 12.77
CA ILE A 9 -6.27 -12.21 11.95
C ILE A 9 -5.08 -12.14 10.99
N LEU A 10 -4.88 -11.01 10.30
CA LEU A 10 -3.72 -10.84 9.42
C LEU A 10 -2.39 -10.96 10.20
N GLU A 11 -2.27 -10.28 11.34
CA GLU A 11 -1.10 -10.38 12.21
C GLU A 11 -0.88 -11.81 12.71
N PHE A 12 -1.95 -12.51 13.08
CA PHE A 12 -1.89 -13.91 13.49
C PHE A 12 -1.42 -14.82 12.35
N MET A 13 -2.04 -14.72 11.16
CA MET A 13 -1.65 -15.49 9.98
C MET A 13 -0.17 -15.29 9.63
N LEU A 14 0.32 -14.05 9.75
CA LEU A 14 1.72 -13.71 9.53
C LEU A 14 2.66 -14.25 10.61
N SER A 15 2.26 -14.20 11.87
CA SER A 15 3.08 -14.66 13.00
C SER A 15 3.24 -16.18 13.05
N THR A 16 2.24 -16.92 12.56
CA THR A 16 2.23 -18.39 12.65
C THR A 16 3.10 -19.06 11.60
N GLY A 17 3.28 -18.44 10.42
CA GLY A 17 4.00 -19.04 9.29
C GLY A 17 3.35 -20.30 8.70
N LEU A 18 2.18 -20.72 9.23
CA LEU A 18 1.44 -21.92 8.83
C LEU A 18 0.49 -21.66 7.66
N VAL A 19 0.22 -20.39 7.35
CA VAL A 19 -0.67 -19.99 6.27
C VAL A 19 0.14 -19.77 5.00
N PRO A 20 -0.25 -20.34 3.85
CA PRO A 20 0.40 -20.07 2.58
C PRO A 20 0.49 -18.57 2.31
N ARG A 21 1.65 -18.10 1.89
CA ARG A 21 1.88 -16.66 1.59
C ARG A 21 0.87 -16.12 0.59
N THR A 22 0.41 -16.93 -0.36
CA THR A 22 -0.63 -16.56 -1.34
C THR A 22 -1.93 -16.12 -0.65
N VAL A 23 -2.40 -16.86 0.35
CA VAL A 23 -3.62 -16.54 1.10
C VAL A 23 -3.46 -15.26 1.91
N VAL A 24 -2.28 -15.05 2.50
CA VAL A 24 -1.94 -13.83 3.22
C VAL A 24 -1.96 -12.61 2.29
N ASN A 25 -1.37 -12.76 1.10
CA ASN A 25 -1.30 -11.69 0.11
C ASN A 25 -2.69 -11.30 -0.41
N ASP A 26 -3.52 -12.28 -0.76
CA ASP A 26 -4.90 -12.04 -1.20
C ASP A 26 -5.70 -11.30 -0.11
N SER A 27 -5.53 -11.73 1.14
CA SER A 27 -6.17 -11.09 2.29
C SER A 27 -5.72 -9.64 2.45
N LEU A 28 -4.43 -9.35 2.24
CA LEU A 28 -3.87 -8.00 2.28
C LEU A 28 -4.47 -7.11 1.18
N ILE A 29 -4.57 -7.62 -0.06
CA ILE A 29 -5.17 -6.87 -1.18
C ILE A 29 -6.65 -6.58 -0.91
N VAL A 30 -7.42 -7.55 -0.43
CA VAL A 30 -8.84 -7.36 -0.08
C VAL A 30 -8.99 -6.23 0.93
N VAL A 31 -8.21 -6.24 2.02
CA VAL A 31 -8.32 -5.21 3.06
C VAL A 31 -7.93 -3.81 2.55
N ILE A 32 -7.00 -3.70 1.59
CA ILE A 32 -6.69 -2.40 0.95
C ILE A 32 -7.91 -1.80 0.23
N THR A 33 -8.73 -2.66 -0.37
CA THR A 33 -9.91 -2.23 -1.12
C THR A 33 -11.13 -1.94 -0.25
N GLU A 34 -11.14 -2.42 0.99
CA GLU A 34 -12.23 -2.24 1.94
C GLU A 34 -12.43 -0.79 2.34
N LYS A 35 -13.68 -0.37 2.57
CA LYS A 35 -14.06 1.04 2.79
C LYS A 35 -13.47 1.62 4.10
N TYR A 36 -13.33 0.79 5.14
CA TYR A 36 -12.99 1.21 6.51
C TYR A 36 -11.57 0.85 6.90
N LEU A 37 -10.60 1.44 6.22
CA LEU A 37 -9.19 1.19 6.48
C LEU A 37 -8.73 2.11 7.63
N ASN A 38 -8.23 1.53 8.72
CA ASN A 38 -7.84 2.24 9.94
C ASN A 38 -6.31 2.24 10.16
N ALA A 39 -5.84 3.04 11.12
CA ALA A 39 -4.41 3.16 11.46
C ALA A 39 -3.79 1.81 11.84
N ASP A 40 -4.56 0.90 12.46
CA ASP A 40 -4.08 -0.44 12.84
C ASP A 40 -3.62 -1.26 11.64
N PHE A 41 -4.32 -1.15 10.50
CA PHE A 41 -3.89 -1.83 9.28
C PHE A 41 -2.61 -1.25 8.71
N VAL A 42 -2.46 0.07 8.75
CA VAL A 42 -1.22 0.76 8.32
C VAL A 42 -0.05 0.29 9.20
N LEU A 43 -0.28 0.15 10.50
CA LEU A 43 0.68 -0.43 11.44
C LEU A 43 0.98 -1.89 11.12
N ALA A 44 -0.02 -2.71 10.84
CA ALA A 44 0.18 -4.10 10.45
C ALA A 44 1.03 -4.19 9.18
N LEU A 45 0.71 -3.41 8.13
CA LEU A 45 1.50 -3.32 6.89
C LEU A 45 2.95 -2.86 7.15
N SER A 46 3.15 -1.97 8.13
CA SER A 46 4.48 -1.58 8.61
C SER A 46 5.20 -2.68 9.39
N LYS A 47 4.55 -3.75 9.83
CA LYS A 47 5.21 -4.94 10.40
C LYS A 47 5.49 -6.00 9.33
N VAL A 48 4.67 -6.09 8.28
CA VAL A 48 4.78 -7.10 7.21
C VAL A 48 5.84 -6.77 6.14
N ALA A 49 7.00 -6.22 6.52
CA ALA A 49 8.02 -5.71 5.60
C ALA A 49 8.52 -6.71 4.53
N ASP A 50 8.23 -8.01 4.69
CA ASP A 50 8.67 -9.11 3.82
C ASP A 50 7.58 -9.64 2.86
N ILE A 51 6.62 -8.79 2.44
CA ILE A 51 5.81 -9.13 1.26
C ILE A 51 6.65 -9.03 -0.02
N SER A 52 6.39 -9.91 -0.99
CA SER A 52 7.19 -9.95 -2.21
C SER A 52 7.01 -8.68 -3.06
N PRO A 53 7.99 -8.32 -3.91
CA PRO A 53 7.89 -7.12 -4.75
C PRO A 53 6.64 -7.07 -5.63
N GLU A 54 6.17 -8.24 -6.10
CA GLU A 54 4.97 -8.36 -6.94
C GLU A 54 3.71 -7.95 -6.15
N ILE A 55 3.63 -8.34 -4.89
CA ILE A 55 2.50 -8.02 -4.02
C ILE A 55 2.57 -6.57 -3.56
N ALA A 56 3.76 -6.07 -3.25
CA ALA A 56 3.97 -4.66 -2.93
C ALA A 56 3.55 -3.76 -4.12
N LEU A 57 3.80 -4.20 -5.35
CA LEU A 57 3.37 -3.54 -6.58
C LEU A 57 1.85 -3.52 -6.73
N GLU A 58 1.20 -4.67 -6.58
CA GLU A 58 -0.26 -4.75 -6.67
C GLU A 58 -0.94 -3.93 -5.56
N ALA A 59 -0.48 -4.07 -4.32
CA ALA A 59 -0.95 -3.31 -3.17
C ALA A 59 -0.85 -1.80 -3.42
N PHE A 60 0.25 -1.33 -4.00
CA PHE A 60 0.44 0.08 -4.33
C PHE A 60 -0.56 0.57 -5.38
N GLN A 61 -0.72 -0.16 -6.48
CA GLN A 61 -1.66 0.21 -7.53
C GLN A 61 -3.12 0.25 -7.02
N LYS A 62 -3.50 -0.73 -6.20
CA LYS A 62 -4.83 -0.78 -5.56
C LYS A 62 -5.02 0.36 -4.57
N ALA A 63 -4.04 0.64 -3.72
CA ALA A 63 -4.08 1.72 -2.76
C ALA A 63 -4.25 3.08 -3.46
N VAL A 64 -3.52 3.33 -4.55
CA VAL A 64 -3.68 4.54 -5.40
C VAL A 64 -5.08 4.62 -6.00
N CYS A 65 -5.59 3.52 -6.56
CA CYS A 65 -6.92 3.49 -7.20
C CYS A 65 -8.05 3.80 -6.20
N VAL A 66 -7.97 3.19 -5.02
CA VAL A 66 -8.97 3.32 -3.95
C VAL A 66 -8.83 4.65 -3.22
N GLY A 67 -7.63 5.25 -3.20
CA GLY A 67 -7.34 6.51 -2.51
C GLY A 67 -6.83 6.33 -1.07
N ARG A 68 -6.07 5.27 -0.80
CA ARG A 68 -5.51 4.94 0.53
C ARG A 68 -4.15 5.61 0.74
N ALA A 69 -4.16 6.91 1.07
CA ALA A 69 -2.94 7.73 1.20
C ALA A 69 -1.93 7.16 2.19
N GLU A 70 -2.37 6.78 3.40
CA GLU A 70 -1.49 6.20 4.42
C GLU A 70 -0.86 4.85 3.99
N VAL A 71 -1.59 4.03 3.24
CA VAL A 71 -1.05 2.77 2.70
C VAL A 71 -0.01 3.08 1.62
N VAL A 72 -0.30 4.03 0.72
CA VAL A 72 0.65 4.48 -0.30
C VAL A 72 1.93 5.02 0.32
N LYS A 73 1.82 5.80 1.40
CA LYS A 73 2.96 6.31 2.16
C LYS A 73 3.83 5.20 2.72
N VAL A 74 3.25 4.22 3.42
CA VAL A 74 4.01 3.08 3.95
C VAL A 74 4.69 2.31 2.82
N LEU A 75 3.98 2.04 1.73
CA LEU A 75 4.54 1.34 0.57
C LEU A 75 5.69 2.11 -0.09
N LEU A 76 5.56 3.42 -0.28
CA LEU A 76 6.63 4.27 -0.84
C LEU A 76 7.86 4.37 0.07
N SER A 77 7.66 4.28 1.40
CA SER A 77 8.77 4.32 2.36
C SER A 77 9.61 3.04 2.37
N ARG A 78 9.06 1.93 1.88
CA ARG A 78 9.67 0.59 1.97
C ARG A 78 10.12 0.02 0.64
N TYR A 79 9.37 0.31 -0.43
CA TYR A 79 9.60 -0.28 -1.73
C TYR A 79 9.99 0.79 -2.73
N SER A 80 10.96 0.46 -3.57
CA SER A 80 11.33 1.28 -4.71
C SER A 80 10.51 0.87 -5.92
N TYR A 81 9.67 1.79 -6.40
CA TYR A 81 8.89 1.60 -7.61
C TYR A 81 9.53 2.31 -8.80
N PRO A 82 9.46 1.74 -10.02
CA PRO A 82 9.90 2.42 -11.24
C PRO A 82 9.25 3.79 -11.41
N LEU A 83 9.99 4.76 -11.97
CA LEU A 83 9.49 6.12 -12.18
C LEU A 83 8.21 6.13 -13.04
N SER A 84 8.19 5.35 -14.13
CA SER A 84 7.03 5.23 -15.02
C SER A 84 5.77 4.81 -14.26
N LEU A 85 5.89 3.92 -13.28
CA LEU A 85 4.78 3.49 -12.45
C LEU A 85 4.31 4.60 -11.50
N LYS A 86 5.24 5.33 -10.88
CA LYS A 86 4.92 6.47 -10.02
C LYS A 86 4.24 7.59 -10.81
N GLU A 87 4.68 7.86 -12.03
CA GLU A 87 4.04 8.85 -12.91
C GLU A 87 2.60 8.44 -13.29
N GLU A 88 2.38 7.17 -13.67
CA GLU A 88 1.03 6.68 -13.98
C GLU A 88 0.10 6.67 -12.76
N ALA A 89 0.63 6.32 -11.58
CA ALA A 89 -0.10 6.40 -10.34
C ALA A 89 -0.48 7.86 -10.00
N LEU A 90 0.42 8.81 -10.19
CA LEU A 90 0.15 10.24 -9.98
C LEU A 90 -0.92 10.76 -10.95
N LYS A 91 -0.79 10.45 -12.25
CA LYS A 91 -1.80 10.83 -13.27
C LYS A 91 -3.17 10.30 -12.90
N ARG A 92 -3.25 9.03 -12.48
CA ARG A 92 -4.51 8.40 -12.04
C ARG A 92 -5.07 9.08 -10.79
N ALA A 93 -4.24 9.35 -9.79
CA ALA A 93 -4.64 10.02 -8.56
C ALA A 93 -5.19 11.44 -8.83
N ALA A 94 -4.50 12.23 -9.65
CA ALA A 94 -4.93 13.55 -10.07
C ALA A 94 -6.27 13.51 -10.82
N ARG A 95 -6.42 12.61 -11.81
CA ARG A 95 -7.66 12.46 -12.59
C ARG A 95 -8.87 12.06 -11.75
N THR A 96 -8.65 11.32 -10.67
CA THR A 96 -9.72 10.80 -9.80
C THR A 96 -9.92 11.64 -8.53
N GLY A 97 -9.25 12.79 -8.41
CA GLY A 97 -9.41 13.70 -7.27
C GLY A 97 -8.84 13.17 -5.95
N ARG A 98 -7.86 12.24 -5.99
CA ARG A 98 -7.24 11.66 -4.80
C ARG A 98 -6.13 12.56 -4.24
N HIS A 99 -6.52 13.72 -3.70
CA HIS A 99 -5.60 14.75 -3.22
C HIS A 99 -4.50 14.19 -2.29
N GLY A 100 -4.87 13.44 -1.24
CA GLY A 100 -3.88 12.89 -0.29
C GLY A 100 -2.86 11.93 -0.93
N ILE A 101 -3.22 11.25 -2.01
CA ILE A 101 -2.26 10.42 -2.77
C ILE A 101 -1.28 11.29 -3.53
N VAL A 102 -1.79 12.34 -4.19
CA VAL A 102 -0.95 13.31 -4.92
C VAL A 102 0.03 13.98 -3.97
N GLU A 103 -0.43 14.38 -2.78
CA GLU A 103 0.41 14.95 -1.74
C GLU A 103 1.51 13.98 -1.29
N GLU A 104 1.16 12.76 -0.87
CA GLU A 104 2.15 11.76 -0.45
C GLU A 104 3.17 11.43 -1.56
N MET A 105 2.73 11.33 -2.81
CA MET A 105 3.61 11.07 -3.96
C MET A 105 4.51 12.25 -4.32
N CYS A 106 4.07 13.48 -4.09
CA CYS A 106 4.87 14.70 -4.33
C CYS A 106 5.84 14.99 -3.19
N VAL A 107 5.43 14.77 -1.93
CA VAL A 107 6.27 14.91 -0.74
C VAL A 107 7.42 13.90 -0.77
N GLY A 108 7.20 12.70 -1.33
CA GLY A 108 8.22 11.66 -1.53
C GLY A 108 9.30 11.92 -2.60
N ARG A 109 9.45 13.16 -3.09
CA ARG A 109 10.32 13.58 -4.21
C ARG A 109 9.98 12.93 -5.56
N LEU A 110 9.05 13.56 -6.27
CA LEU A 110 9.11 13.71 -7.74
C LEU A 110 10.15 14.76 -8.19
N VAL A 111 11.26 14.87 -7.46
CA VAL A 111 12.43 15.61 -7.91
C VAL A 111 13.62 14.68 -7.83
N SER A 112 13.55 13.58 -8.59
CA SER A 112 14.77 13.07 -9.18
C SER A 112 15.31 14.23 -10.01
N LYS A 113 16.37 14.87 -9.50
CA LYS A 113 17.05 15.95 -10.19
C LYS A 113 17.25 15.50 -11.64
N ARG A 114 16.82 16.35 -12.59
CA ARG A 114 17.37 16.34 -13.95
C ARG A 114 18.89 16.40 -13.80
N ASN A 115 19.55 15.24 -13.86
CA ASN A 115 21.00 15.21 -13.99
C ASN A 115 21.28 15.31 -15.49
N LYS A 116 21.62 16.55 -15.84
CA LYS A 116 22.60 17.01 -16.83
C LYS A 116 22.69 16.28 -18.17
#